data_AF-A0AAE0SAY6-F1
#
_entry.id   AF-A0AAE0SAY6-F1
#
_cell.length_a   1.000
_cell.length_b   1.000
_cell.length_c   1.000
_cell.angle_alpha   90.00
_cell.angle_beta   90.00
_cell.angle_gamma   90.00
#
_symmetry.space_group_name_H-M   'P 1'
#
loop_
_entity.id
_entity.type
_entity.pdbx_description
1 polymer ?
#
loop_
_entity_poly.entity_id
_entity_poly.type
_entity_poly.pdbx_seq_one_letter_code
_entity_poly.pdbx_strand_id
1 'polypeptide(L)'
;MCQTETNMAAPETQHTAQMSRNKTPVELAAMCKDDLIKRVQQLEAHVKQLQSIVIKKDQEESSESHTVKTGKKAKPQRLFDFSKYNTRHVALKIVYLGWDYHGYAVQEDTEKTIETALFDALLRTRLIESRETSNYHRCGRTDKGVSAFGQVISIDLRTNLLEGTGVKVREGGTVRDRPGEKTTEIRYVHILNRVLPPEIRILAWAPIDPNFSARFSCKKRTYKYFFPKGNLNVEQMNVAAQKLIGEHDYRNLCKMDVNNGVVNYTRKIMSADIIFLDERKNGYQMCELTVVGQAFLWHQIRCIVSILFLIGQSKEKPEIIDELLDVDKHARKPQYTMASEIPLVLFDADFGDDMEWIYEAEWHEDNIRHLQEQWAQHIIRATMIKRMLEELDYTKVETESDIAPWADLSAPIENQSEWLVPGNKPRVYKPLMQRPTCDSLEDRLESLAKRRKISNHEAEIDKGVE
;
A
#
# COMPACT_ATOMS: atom_id res chain seq x y z
N MET A 1 -43.10 -43.50 -37.55
CA MET A 1 -42.14 -44.38 -38.27
C MET A 1 -40.77 -44.09 -37.69
N CYS A 2 -40.34 -44.89 -36.72
CA CYS A 2 -39.15 -45.78 -36.80
C CYS A 2 -37.88 -45.06 -37.29
N GLN A 3 -36.98 -44.72 -36.37
CA GLN A 3 -35.85 -45.55 -35.91
C GLN A 3 -34.76 -45.69 -36.97
N THR A 4 -33.58 -45.13 -36.69
CA THR A 4 -32.33 -45.91 -36.47
C THR A 4 -31.28 -44.99 -35.85
N GLU A 5 -30.98 -45.26 -34.59
CA GLU A 5 -29.80 -44.78 -33.87
C GLU A 5 -28.56 -45.51 -34.40
N THR A 6 -27.43 -44.81 -34.50
CA THR A 6 -26.13 -45.45 -34.65
C THR A 6 -25.16 -44.80 -33.67
N ASN A 7 -24.91 -45.52 -32.59
CA ASN A 7 -23.90 -45.24 -31.56
C ASN A 7 -22.49 -45.32 -32.16
N MET A 8 -21.71 -44.24 -32.02
CA MET A 8 -20.26 -44.33 -32.01
C MET A 8 -19.72 -43.65 -30.76
N ALA A 9 -19.26 -44.49 -29.82
CA ALA A 9 -18.62 -44.10 -28.58
C ALA A 9 -17.25 -43.48 -28.85
N ALA A 10 -17.01 -42.30 -28.30
CA ALA A 10 -15.68 -41.70 -28.17
C ALA A 10 -15.05 -42.16 -26.85
N PRO A 11 -13.73 -42.43 -26.80
CA PRO A 11 -13.09 -42.93 -25.59
C PRO A 11 -12.93 -41.81 -24.55
N GLU A 12 -13.43 -42.06 -23.35
CA GLU A 12 -13.26 -41.22 -22.17
C GLU A 12 -11.78 -41.17 -21.76
N THR A 13 -11.11 -40.03 -21.98
CA THR A 13 -9.85 -39.70 -21.32
C THR A 13 -10.12 -39.21 -19.90
N GLN A 14 -10.23 -40.17 -18.96
CA GLN A 14 -10.14 -39.91 -17.52
C GLN A 14 -8.70 -39.58 -17.14
N HIS A 15 -8.28 -38.31 -17.17
CA HIS A 15 -7.09 -37.87 -16.43
C HIS A 15 -7.06 -36.34 -16.26
N THR A 16 -7.94 -35.80 -15.40
CA THR A 16 -7.69 -34.54 -14.68
C THR A 16 -8.72 -34.38 -13.56
N ALA A 17 -8.24 -34.47 -12.30
CA ALA A 17 -8.75 -33.79 -11.09
C ALA A 17 -8.55 -34.66 -9.83
N GLN A 18 -7.31 -34.77 -9.36
CA GLN A 18 -7.05 -34.88 -7.92
C GLN A 18 -6.14 -33.72 -7.53
N MET A 19 -6.75 -32.54 -7.37
CA MET A 19 -6.14 -31.47 -6.58
C MET A 19 -5.99 -32.01 -5.15
N SER A 20 -4.76 -32.25 -4.73
CA SER A 20 -4.43 -32.52 -3.33
C SER A 20 -4.89 -31.32 -2.51
N ARG A 21 -6.00 -31.46 -1.77
CA ARG A 21 -6.48 -30.48 -0.79
C ARG A 21 -5.33 -30.08 0.14
N ASN A 22 -5.14 -28.77 0.35
CA ASN A 22 -4.19 -28.30 1.36
C ASN A 22 -4.61 -28.81 2.72
N LYS A 23 -3.71 -29.57 3.36
CA LYS A 23 -3.93 -30.08 4.71
C LYS A 23 -3.86 -28.92 5.70
N THR A 24 -4.82 -28.85 6.60
CA THR A 24 -4.84 -27.87 7.68
C THR A 24 -3.66 -28.12 8.65
N PRO A 25 -3.24 -27.12 9.44
CA PRO A 25 -2.19 -27.32 10.45
C PRO A 25 -2.46 -28.49 11.40
N VAL A 26 -3.74 -28.75 11.69
CA VAL A 26 -4.22 -29.87 12.51
C VAL A 26 -3.97 -31.21 11.79
N GLU A 27 -4.36 -31.31 10.51
CA GLU A 27 -4.14 -32.50 9.68
C GLU A 27 -2.66 -32.80 9.40
N LEU A 28 -1.78 -31.80 9.47
CA LEU A 28 -0.33 -31.96 9.34
C LEU A 28 0.31 -32.43 10.66
N ALA A 29 -0.21 -31.99 11.80
CA ALA A 29 0.28 -32.40 13.11
C ALA A 29 -0.06 -33.87 13.44
N ALA A 30 -1.18 -34.39 12.92
CA ALA A 30 -1.60 -35.78 13.08
C ALA A 30 -0.88 -36.78 12.15
N MET A 31 0.03 -36.33 11.28
CA MET A 31 0.78 -37.20 10.37
C MET A 31 2.01 -37.80 11.06
N CYS A 32 2.27 -39.09 10.81
CA CYS A 32 3.52 -39.68 11.30
C CYS A 32 4.74 -39.02 10.65
N LYS A 33 5.90 -39.11 11.31
CA LYS A 33 7.15 -38.49 10.86
C LYS A 33 7.51 -38.87 9.42
N ASP A 34 7.30 -40.13 9.04
CA ASP A 34 7.63 -40.62 7.70
C ASP A 34 6.68 -40.05 6.62
N ASP A 35 5.41 -39.84 6.97
CA ASP A 35 4.43 -39.24 6.06
C ASP A 35 4.64 -37.74 5.91
N LEU A 36 5.06 -37.06 6.98
CA LEU A 36 5.50 -35.65 6.93
C LEU A 36 6.72 -35.49 6.02
N ILE A 37 7.73 -36.37 6.16
CA ILE A 37 8.92 -36.36 5.29
C ILE A 37 8.53 -36.58 3.83
N LYS A 38 7.68 -37.58 3.53
CA LYS A 38 7.19 -37.81 2.16
C LYS A 38 6.41 -36.62 1.62
N ARG A 39 5.60 -35.96 2.45
CA ARG A 39 4.82 -34.78 2.05
C ARG A 39 5.71 -33.58 1.77
N VAL A 40 6.73 -33.33 2.59
CA VAL A 40 7.72 -32.27 2.34
C VAL A 40 8.45 -32.53 1.03
N GLN A 41 8.91 -33.76 0.78
CA GLN A 41 9.56 -34.14 -0.49
C GLN A 41 8.64 -33.95 -1.70
N GLN A 42 7.35 -34.30 -1.56
CA GLN A 42 6.34 -34.07 -2.61
C GLN A 42 6.11 -32.58 -2.87
N LEU A 43 6.01 -31.77 -1.81
CA LEU A 43 5.83 -30.32 -1.93
C LEU A 43 7.06 -29.66 -2.54
N GLU A 44 8.28 -30.05 -2.15
CA GLU A 44 9.53 -29.58 -2.76
C GLU A 44 9.62 -29.94 -4.25
N ALA A 45 9.22 -31.16 -4.62
CA ALA A 45 9.16 -31.58 -6.02
C ALA A 45 8.11 -30.78 -6.81
N HIS A 46 6.94 -30.53 -6.21
CA HIS A 46 5.88 -29.75 -6.83
C HIS A 46 6.27 -28.27 -6.99
N VAL A 47 6.92 -27.68 -5.99
CA VAL A 47 7.45 -26.30 -6.07
C VAL A 47 8.51 -26.20 -7.17
N LYS A 48 9.44 -27.16 -7.28
CA LYS A 48 10.41 -27.21 -8.38
C LYS A 48 9.73 -27.33 -9.74
N GLN A 49 8.67 -28.12 -9.85
CA GLN A 49 7.89 -28.24 -11.07
C GLN A 49 7.18 -26.93 -11.42
N LEU A 50 6.54 -26.27 -10.46
CA LEU A 50 5.89 -24.96 -10.66
C LEU A 50 6.91 -23.89 -11.05
N GLN A 51 8.07 -23.84 -10.40
CA GLN A 51 9.18 -22.95 -10.78
C GLN A 51 9.60 -23.20 -12.24
N SER A 52 9.73 -24.46 -12.66
CA SER A 52 10.07 -24.78 -14.04
C SER A 52 8.99 -24.34 -15.05
N ILE A 53 7.71 -24.41 -14.67
CA ILE A 53 6.58 -23.97 -15.50
C ILE A 53 6.56 -22.45 -15.60
N VAL A 54 6.76 -21.72 -14.49
CA VAL A 54 6.84 -20.26 -14.47
C VAL A 54 8.00 -19.77 -15.33
N ILE A 55 9.19 -20.37 -15.19
CA ILE A 55 10.36 -20.05 -16.03
C ILE A 55 10.06 -20.31 -17.52
N LYS A 56 9.30 -21.37 -17.84
CA LYS A 56 8.91 -21.68 -19.22
C LYS A 56 7.91 -20.67 -19.77
N LYS A 57 6.96 -20.23 -18.94
CA LYS A 57 5.96 -19.23 -19.29
C LYS A 57 6.57 -17.83 -19.48
N ASP A 58 7.54 -17.45 -18.64
CA ASP A 58 8.33 -16.22 -18.81
C ASP A 58 9.19 -16.27 -20.10
N GLN A 59 9.66 -17.46 -20.50
CA GLN A 59 10.37 -17.66 -21.77
C GLN A 59 9.45 -17.61 -22.99
N GLU A 60 8.20 -18.07 -22.86
CA GLU A 60 7.17 -17.99 -23.91
C GLU A 60 6.64 -16.55 -24.08
N GLU A 61 6.42 -15.80 -22.99
CA GLU A 61 6.02 -14.37 -23.06
C GLU A 61 7.15 -13.46 -23.57
N SER A 62 8.42 -13.81 -23.34
CA SER A 62 9.57 -13.07 -23.89
C SER A 62 9.92 -13.43 -25.33
N SER A 63 9.31 -14.48 -25.92
CA SER A 63 9.56 -14.88 -27.31
C SER A 63 8.57 -14.31 -28.33
N GLU A 64 7.50 -13.63 -27.93
CA GLU A 64 6.66 -12.83 -28.84
C GLU A 64 7.27 -11.47 -29.21
N SER A 65 8.36 -11.05 -28.55
CA SER A 65 9.14 -9.88 -28.94
C SER A 65 10.63 -10.22 -29.06
N HIS A 66 11.05 -10.83 -30.17
CA HIS A 66 12.26 -10.45 -30.92
C HIS A 66 12.62 -11.50 -31.99
N THR A 67 12.88 -10.99 -33.19
CA THR A 67 13.45 -11.70 -34.32
C THR A 67 14.79 -12.36 -33.99
N VAL A 68 14.92 -13.58 -34.49
CA VAL A 68 16.00 -14.56 -34.30
C VAL A 68 17.41 -13.98 -34.42
N LYS A 69 18.22 -14.12 -33.36
CA LYS A 69 19.69 -14.24 -33.46
C LYS A 69 20.14 -15.55 -32.84
N THR A 70 20.78 -16.36 -33.67
CA THR A 70 21.25 -17.71 -33.41
C THR A 70 22.34 -17.79 -32.32
N GLY A 71 22.10 -18.64 -31.32
CA GLY A 71 23.07 -19.58 -30.74
C GLY A 71 24.33 -19.05 -30.07
N LYS A 72 24.26 -18.75 -28.76
CA LYS A 72 25.39 -18.94 -27.83
C LYS A 72 24.92 -19.74 -26.62
N LYS A 73 25.54 -20.90 -26.37
CA LYS A 73 25.30 -21.72 -25.16
C LYS A 73 25.52 -20.86 -23.92
N ALA A 74 24.48 -20.73 -23.08
CA ALA A 74 24.55 -19.98 -21.82
C ALA A 74 25.62 -20.62 -20.91
N LYS A 75 26.67 -19.86 -20.58
CA LYS A 75 27.63 -20.27 -19.55
C LYS A 75 26.90 -20.41 -18.21
N PRO A 76 27.21 -21.43 -17.37
CA PRO A 76 26.62 -21.53 -16.05
C PRO A 76 26.91 -20.25 -15.27
N GLN A 77 25.87 -19.56 -14.83
CA GLN A 77 26.00 -18.33 -14.06
C GLN A 77 26.67 -18.68 -12.73
N ARG A 78 27.88 -18.17 -12.49
CA ARG A 78 28.56 -18.33 -11.20
C ARG A 78 27.66 -17.75 -10.10
N LEU A 79 27.32 -18.58 -9.11
CA LEU A 79 26.54 -18.16 -7.94
C LEU A 79 27.24 -16.99 -7.24
N PHE A 80 26.46 -16.00 -6.82
CA PHE A 80 26.99 -14.86 -6.09
C PHE A 80 27.30 -15.28 -4.65
N ASP A 81 28.50 -14.98 -4.20
CA ASP A 81 28.98 -15.36 -2.88
C ASP A 81 28.89 -14.16 -1.93
N PHE A 82 27.86 -14.13 -1.08
CA PHE A 82 27.61 -13.05 -0.13
C PHE A 82 28.60 -13.02 1.04
N SER A 83 29.35 -14.10 1.31
CA SER A 83 30.36 -14.14 2.39
C SER A 83 31.54 -13.20 2.12
N LYS A 84 31.81 -12.91 0.83
CA LYS A 84 32.92 -12.05 0.39
C LYS A 84 32.68 -10.55 0.55
N TYR A 85 31.50 -10.14 1.00
CA TYR A 85 31.11 -8.74 1.07
C TYR A 85 30.61 -8.35 2.44
N ASN A 86 30.95 -7.12 2.84
CA ASN A 86 30.41 -6.50 4.05
C ASN A 86 28.98 -6.00 3.81
N THR A 87 28.28 -5.72 4.90
CA THR A 87 26.98 -5.03 4.85
C THR A 87 27.04 -3.69 5.57
N ARG A 88 26.10 -2.82 5.28
CA ARG A 88 25.88 -1.54 5.97
C ARG A 88 24.40 -1.40 6.25
N HIS A 89 24.06 -1.00 7.48
CA HIS A 89 22.70 -0.59 7.80
C HIS A 89 22.43 0.80 7.21
N VAL A 90 21.42 0.90 6.35
CA VAL A 90 21.04 2.13 5.67
C VAL A 90 19.54 2.38 5.79
N ALA A 91 19.15 3.65 5.70
CA ALA A 91 17.79 4.02 5.38
C ALA A 91 17.64 4.30 3.88
N LEU A 92 16.52 3.91 3.29
CA LEU A 92 16.15 4.30 1.92
C LEU A 92 14.87 5.14 1.96
N LYS A 93 14.86 6.27 1.23
CA LYS A 93 13.68 7.09 0.98
C LYS A 93 13.04 6.66 -0.33
N ILE A 94 11.76 6.31 -0.29
CA ILE A 94 11.04 5.68 -1.39
C ILE A 94 9.80 6.51 -1.72
N VAL A 95 9.62 6.80 -3.01
CA VAL A 95 8.38 7.31 -3.59
C VAL A 95 7.70 6.20 -4.38
N TYR A 96 6.38 6.13 -4.29
CA TYR A 96 5.59 5.29 -5.17
C TYR A 96 4.18 5.82 -5.40
N LEU A 97 3.67 5.60 -6.61
CA LEU A 97 2.26 5.78 -6.96
C LEU A 97 1.53 4.46 -6.70
N GLY A 98 0.75 4.43 -5.63
CA GLY A 98 0.16 3.19 -5.10
C GLY A 98 -1.08 2.70 -5.83
N TRP A 99 -1.59 3.44 -6.81
CA TRP A 99 -2.93 3.25 -7.41
C TRP A 99 -3.17 1.85 -7.96
N ASP A 100 -2.13 1.24 -8.53
CA ASP A 100 -2.19 -0.10 -9.11
C ASP A 100 -1.74 -1.21 -8.16
N TYR A 101 -1.37 -0.89 -6.92
CA TYR A 101 -0.83 -1.84 -5.96
C TYR A 101 -1.82 -2.15 -4.82
N HIS A 102 -1.74 -3.37 -4.30
CA HIS A 102 -2.55 -3.88 -3.19
C HIS A 102 -2.03 -3.44 -1.81
N GLY A 103 -1.31 -2.32 -1.79
CA GLY A 103 -0.72 -1.70 -0.62
C GLY A 103 0.76 -1.96 -0.52
N TYR A 104 1.35 -1.53 0.59
CA TYR A 104 2.78 -1.63 0.79
C TYR A 104 3.23 -3.05 1.10
N ALA A 105 2.67 -3.66 2.15
CA ALA A 105 3.16 -4.92 2.71
C ALA A 105 2.72 -6.12 1.87
N VAL A 106 3.59 -7.14 1.78
CA VAL A 106 3.28 -8.43 1.14
C VAL A 106 2.04 -9.07 1.75
N GLN A 107 1.20 -9.66 0.89
CA GLN A 107 -0.01 -10.40 1.23
C GLN A 107 0.06 -11.79 0.57
N GLU A 108 -0.63 -12.78 1.14
CA GLU A 108 -0.58 -14.18 0.64
C GLU A 108 -1.29 -14.37 -0.70
N ASP A 109 -2.26 -13.51 -1.01
CA ASP A 109 -3.16 -13.59 -2.15
C ASP A 109 -2.71 -12.74 -3.35
N THR A 110 -1.66 -11.93 -3.21
CA THR A 110 -1.19 -11.05 -4.28
C THR A 110 0.29 -10.69 -4.15
N GLU A 111 0.98 -10.82 -5.28
CA GLU A 111 2.36 -10.35 -5.43
C GLU A 111 2.43 -8.87 -5.81
N LYS A 112 1.30 -8.23 -6.13
CA LYS A 112 1.23 -6.84 -6.59
C LYS A 112 1.28 -5.84 -5.42
N THR A 113 2.35 -5.91 -4.63
CA THR A 113 2.63 -5.01 -3.50
C THR A 113 3.94 -4.26 -3.71
N ILE A 114 4.06 -3.08 -3.09
CA ILE A 114 5.29 -2.28 -3.17
C ILE A 114 6.49 -3.05 -2.61
N GLU A 115 6.27 -3.76 -1.50
CA GLU A 115 7.31 -4.51 -0.82
C GLU A 115 7.78 -5.71 -1.65
N THR A 116 6.90 -6.42 -2.36
CA THR A 116 7.31 -7.48 -3.30
C THR A 116 8.27 -6.93 -4.35
N ALA A 117 7.87 -5.88 -5.09
CA ALA A 117 8.69 -5.28 -6.14
C ALA A 117 10.03 -4.75 -5.62
N LEU A 118 10.04 -4.18 -4.41
CA LEU A 118 11.26 -3.72 -3.75
C LEU A 118 12.20 -4.90 -3.42
N PHE A 119 11.69 -5.99 -2.85
CA PHE A 119 12.51 -7.15 -2.53
C PHE A 119 13.02 -7.86 -3.79
N ASP A 120 12.24 -7.93 -4.85
CA ASP A 120 12.67 -8.44 -6.15
C ASP A 120 13.84 -7.62 -6.70
N ALA A 121 13.76 -6.28 -6.62
CA ALA A 121 14.85 -5.39 -7.02
C ALA A 121 16.11 -5.60 -6.16
N LEU A 122 15.97 -5.70 -4.83
CA LEU A 122 17.08 -5.91 -3.90
C LEU A 122 17.81 -7.25 -4.14
N LEU A 123 17.05 -8.33 -4.38
CA LEU A 123 17.57 -9.66 -4.68
C LEU A 123 18.23 -9.71 -6.07
N ARG A 124 17.56 -9.16 -7.10
CA ARG A 124 18.07 -9.11 -8.47
C ARG A 124 19.38 -8.33 -8.57
N THR A 125 19.53 -7.27 -7.79
CA THR A 125 20.75 -6.45 -7.71
C THR A 125 21.82 -7.01 -6.78
N ARG A 126 21.51 -8.11 -6.06
CA ARG A 126 22.41 -8.78 -5.10
C ARG A 126 22.90 -7.80 -4.02
N LEU A 127 22.01 -6.91 -3.60
CA LEU A 127 22.24 -6.02 -2.46
C LEU A 127 21.92 -6.72 -1.14
N ILE A 128 21.01 -7.68 -1.16
CA ILE A 128 20.67 -8.55 -0.02
C ILE A 128 20.71 -10.02 -0.44
N GLU A 129 20.91 -10.90 0.54
CA GLU A 129 20.86 -12.35 0.36
C GLU A 129 19.43 -12.88 0.48
N SER A 130 18.73 -12.47 1.54
CA SER A 130 17.33 -12.78 1.76
C SER A 130 16.65 -11.68 2.56
N ARG A 131 15.32 -11.72 2.63
CA ARG A 131 14.55 -10.80 3.45
C ARG A 131 14.84 -10.96 4.94
N GLU A 132 14.89 -12.20 5.40
CA GLU A 132 15.00 -12.60 6.81
C GLU A 132 16.32 -12.13 7.43
N THR A 133 17.38 -12.10 6.62
CA THR A 133 18.74 -11.75 7.05
C THR A 133 19.09 -10.28 6.83
N SER A 134 18.18 -9.50 6.23
CA SER A 134 18.44 -8.11 5.83
C SER A 134 18.15 -7.05 6.90
N ASN A 135 17.78 -7.44 8.13
CA ASN A 135 17.41 -6.48 9.20
C ASN A 135 16.40 -5.41 8.73
N TYR A 136 15.36 -5.84 8.03
CA TYR A 136 14.42 -4.95 7.36
C TYR A 136 13.32 -4.42 8.29
N HIS A 137 13.16 -3.10 8.31
CA HIS A 137 12.05 -2.40 8.98
C HIS A 137 11.45 -1.34 8.06
N ARG A 138 10.13 -1.15 8.17
CA ARG A 138 9.37 -0.13 7.41
C ARG A 138 8.76 0.89 8.36
N CYS A 139 8.79 2.16 7.97
CA CYS A 139 8.27 3.26 8.78
C CYS A 139 6.75 3.21 8.94
N GLY A 140 6.04 2.89 7.86
CA GLY A 140 4.58 2.77 7.86
C GLY A 140 4.09 1.77 6.81
N ARG A 141 2.93 1.19 7.05
CA ARG A 141 2.19 0.44 6.01
C ARG A 141 1.20 1.39 5.37
N THR A 142 1.18 1.43 4.05
CA THR A 142 0.12 2.11 3.30
C THR A 142 -0.86 1.07 2.77
N ASP A 143 -2.15 1.39 2.81
CA ASP A 143 -3.22 0.53 2.32
C ASP A 143 -3.20 0.42 0.78
N LYS A 144 -3.98 -0.50 0.23
CA LYS A 144 -4.24 -0.59 -1.22
C LYS A 144 -4.56 0.79 -1.81
N GLY A 145 -3.95 1.11 -2.95
CA GLY A 145 -4.13 2.35 -3.71
C GLY A 145 -3.50 3.61 -3.11
N VAL A 146 -3.02 3.57 -1.86
CA VAL A 146 -2.40 4.73 -1.18
C VAL A 146 -0.97 4.93 -1.66
N SER A 147 -0.62 6.17 -1.99
CA SER A 147 0.71 6.53 -2.49
C SER A 147 1.65 6.97 -1.35
N ALA A 148 2.95 7.09 -1.64
CA ALA A 148 3.90 7.70 -0.72
C ALA A 148 4.96 8.52 -1.46
N PHE A 149 5.35 9.64 -0.88
CA PHE A 149 6.50 10.43 -1.30
C PHE A 149 7.69 10.28 -0.33
N GLY A 150 7.38 10.04 0.96
CA GLY A 150 8.36 9.91 2.03
C GLY A 150 8.27 8.59 2.77
N GLN A 151 8.00 7.47 2.08
CA GLN A 151 8.15 6.17 2.74
C GLN A 151 9.63 5.95 3.06
N VAL A 152 9.91 5.42 4.24
CA VAL A 152 11.27 5.11 4.67
C VAL A 152 11.35 3.68 5.17
N ILE A 153 12.38 2.98 4.73
CA ILE A 153 12.77 1.68 5.28
C ILE A 153 14.16 1.79 5.88
N SER A 154 14.48 0.91 6.83
CA SER A 154 15.85 0.63 7.23
C SER A 154 16.18 -0.83 6.92
N ILE A 155 17.38 -1.08 6.40
CA ILE A 155 17.78 -2.38 5.87
C ILE A 155 19.32 -2.49 5.81
N ASP A 156 19.85 -3.69 6.01
CA ASP A 156 21.24 -4.03 5.75
C ASP A 156 21.45 -4.30 4.25
N LEU A 157 22.26 -3.48 3.59
CA LEU A 157 22.66 -3.68 2.19
C LEU A 157 24.15 -4.01 2.09
N ARG A 158 24.55 -4.69 1.02
CA ARG A 158 25.96 -4.86 0.66
C ARG A 158 26.67 -3.51 0.56
N THR A 159 27.87 -3.38 1.11
CA THR A 159 28.71 -2.17 1.02
C THR A 159 30.08 -2.50 0.43
N ASN A 160 30.74 -1.52 -0.17
CA ASN A 160 32.14 -1.62 -0.59
C ASN A 160 33.14 -1.19 0.50
N LEU A 161 32.67 -0.71 1.66
CA LEU A 161 33.49 -0.11 2.69
C LEU A 161 33.87 -1.09 3.83
N LEU A 162 34.93 -0.76 4.58
CA LEU A 162 35.33 -1.45 5.82
C LEU A 162 34.91 -0.70 7.09
N GLU A 163 34.58 0.58 6.98
CA GLU A 163 34.35 1.44 8.12
C GLU A 163 33.31 2.54 7.81
N GLY A 164 32.93 3.26 8.86
CA GLY A 164 31.91 4.30 8.83
C GLY A 164 30.56 3.82 9.38
N THR A 165 29.64 4.76 9.53
CA THR A 165 28.33 4.52 10.16
C THR A 165 27.58 3.35 9.53
N GLY A 166 27.07 2.45 10.38
CA GLY A 166 26.27 1.30 9.98
C GLY A 166 27.04 0.13 9.36
N VAL A 167 28.35 0.24 9.08
CA VAL A 167 29.12 -0.83 8.44
C VAL A 167 29.32 -2.01 9.38
N LYS A 168 29.07 -3.21 8.85
CA LYS A 168 29.21 -4.52 9.51
C LYS A 168 30.21 -5.34 8.70
N VAL A 169 31.44 -5.43 9.19
CA VAL A 169 32.51 -6.20 8.55
C VAL A 169 32.28 -7.69 8.79
N ARG A 170 32.32 -8.49 7.72
CA ARG A 170 32.21 -9.95 7.79
C ARG A 170 33.59 -10.59 7.73
N GLU A 171 33.72 -11.78 8.32
CA GLU A 171 34.92 -12.60 8.16
C GLU A 171 35.09 -12.98 6.68
N GLY A 172 36.21 -12.58 6.07
CA GLY A 172 36.46 -12.75 4.62
C GLY A 172 35.87 -11.66 3.71
N GLY A 173 35.30 -10.60 4.28
CA GLY A 173 34.81 -9.43 3.54
C GLY A 173 35.95 -8.68 2.84
N THR A 174 35.79 -8.41 1.55
CA THR A 174 36.78 -7.68 0.74
C THR A 174 36.32 -6.29 0.37
N VAL A 175 37.25 -5.33 0.35
CA VAL A 175 37.02 -4.03 -0.29
C VAL A 175 37.01 -4.20 -1.79
N ARG A 176 36.04 -3.59 -2.44
CA ARG A 176 36.10 -3.41 -3.89
C ARG A 176 36.35 -1.95 -4.20
N ASP A 177 37.62 -1.62 -4.34
CA ASP A 177 38.02 -0.44 -5.08
C ASP A 177 38.02 -0.81 -6.58
N ARG A 178 37.19 -0.13 -7.36
CA ARG A 178 37.10 -0.35 -8.81
C ARG A 178 37.79 0.83 -9.49
N PRO A 179 38.91 0.59 -10.20
CA PRO A 179 39.61 1.65 -10.91
C PRO A 179 38.66 2.41 -11.85
N GLY A 180 38.48 3.71 -11.62
CA GLY A 180 37.62 4.59 -12.42
C GLY A 180 36.21 4.87 -11.87
N GLU A 181 35.79 4.24 -10.77
CA GLU A 181 34.55 4.65 -10.07
C GLU A 181 34.79 5.95 -9.28
N LYS A 182 33.88 6.92 -9.44
CA LYS A 182 33.98 8.25 -8.78
C LYS A 182 33.55 8.22 -7.30
N THR A 183 32.91 7.14 -6.85
CA THR A 183 32.35 7.00 -5.50
C THR A 183 32.94 5.78 -4.81
N THR A 184 33.24 5.91 -3.52
CA THR A 184 33.79 4.82 -2.70
C THR A 184 32.72 3.79 -2.28
N GLU A 185 31.45 4.19 -2.24
CA GLU A 185 30.31 3.36 -1.88
C GLU A 185 29.47 2.94 -3.11
N ILE A 186 28.70 1.87 -2.94
CA ILE A 186 27.71 1.42 -3.93
C ILE A 186 26.64 2.51 -4.15
N ARG A 187 26.38 2.81 -5.41
CA ARG A 187 25.29 3.69 -5.85
C ARG A 187 23.93 3.00 -5.74
N TYR A 188 23.39 2.92 -4.52
CA TYR A 188 22.15 2.19 -4.22
C TYR A 188 20.96 2.71 -5.03
N VAL A 189 20.84 4.03 -5.17
CA VAL A 189 19.71 4.65 -5.90
C VAL A 189 19.79 4.26 -7.37
N HIS A 190 20.99 4.37 -7.96
CA HIS A 190 21.22 3.97 -9.35
C HIS A 190 20.84 2.52 -9.63
N ILE A 191 21.37 1.58 -8.84
CA ILE A 191 21.22 0.16 -9.16
C ILE A 191 19.78 -0.32 -8.96
N LEU A 192 19.08 0.21 -7.95
CA LEU A 192 17.70 -0.15 -7.65
C LEU A 192 16.73 0.45 -8.69
N ASN A 193 16.84 1.75 -8.99
CA ASN A 193 15.93 2.40 -9.94
C ASN A 193 16.05 1.85 -11.38
N ARG A 194 17.17 1.19 -11.73
CA ARG A 194 17.31 0.49 -13.02
C ARG A 194 16.49 -0.80 -13.15
N VAL A 195 16.06 -1.37 -12.05
CA VAL A 195 15.34 -2.66 -12.03
C VAL A 195 13.95 -2.57 -11.38
N LEU A 196 13.66 -1.49 -10.65
CA LEU A 196 12.34 -1.21 -10.12
C LEU A 196 11.34 -0.88 -11.23
N PRO A 197 10.05 -1.21 -11.05
CA PRO A 197 8.97 -0.70 -11.89
C PRO A 197 8.96 0.84 -11.89
N PRO A 198 8.48 1.48 -12.97
CA PRO A 198 8.50 2.92 -13.07
C PRO A 198 7.71 3.61 -11.93
N GLU A 199 6.66 3.00 -11.42
CA GLU A 199 5.81 3.53 -10.35
C GLU A 199 6.51 3.59 -8.99
N ILE A 200 7.69 2.96 -8.82
CA ILE A 200 8.44 2.90 -7.56
C ILE A 200 9.86 3.43 -7.79
N ARG A 201 10.24 4.47 -7.05
CA ARG A 201 11.60 5.03 -7.12
C ARG A 201 12.20 5.19 -5.74
N ILE A 202 13.50 4.90 -5.65
CA ILE A 202 14.35 5.33 -4.54
C ILE A 202 14.77 6.78 -4.83
N LEU A 203 14.57 7.65 -3.84
CA LEU A 203 14.93 9.07 -3.92
C LEU A 203 16.32 9.33 -3.35
N ALA A 204 16.61 8.73 -2.20
CA ALA A 204 17.83 8.94 -1.43
C ALA A 204 18.12 7.73 -0.53
N TRP A 205 19.33 7.72 0.02
CA TRP A 205 19.73 6.79 1.07
C TRP A 205 20.50 7.52 2.16
N ALA A 206 20.62 6.92 3.33
CA ALA A 206 21.43 7.46 4.43
C ALA A 206 22.10 6.31 5.23
N PRO A 207 23.38 6.41 5.59
CA PRO A 207 23.97 5.48 6.56
C PRO A 207 23.39 5.77 7.96
N ILE A 208 23.10 4.72 8.72
CA ILE A 208 22.43 4.83 10.02
C ILE A 208 23.07 3.93 11.07
N ASP A 209 22.82 4.23 12.35
CA ASP A 209 23.23 3.37 13.46
C ASP A 209 22.70 1.93 13.26
N PRO A 210 23.49 0.87 13.55
CA PRO A 210 23.05 -0.52 13.40
C PRO A 210 21.76 -0.90 14.15
N ASN A 211 21.40 -0.16 15.21
CA ASN A 211 20.19 -0.38 16.01
C ASN A 211 18.99 0.46 15.56
N PHE A 212 19.18 1.35 14.59
CA PHE A 212 18.10 2.18 14.06
C PHE A 212 17.00 1.31 13.44
N SER A 213 15.74 1.69 13.67
CA SER A 213 14.60 1.06 13.02
C SER A 213 13.71 2.12 12.42
N ALA A 214 13.48 2.08 11.11
CA ALA A 214 12.57 3.02 10.45
C ALA A 214 11.17 3.05 11.10
N ARG A 215 10.75 1.94 11.72
CA ARG A 215 9.48 1.85 12.45
C ARG A 215 9.51 2.63 13.77
N PHE A 216 10.49 2.33 14.62
CA PHE A 216 10.52 2.78 16.02
C PHE A 216 11.23 4.12 16.20
N SER A 217 12.19 4.45 15.34
CA SER A 217 12.94 5.71 15.37
C SER A 217 12.16 6.87 14.74
N CYS A 218 11.07 6.62 14.01
CA CYS A 218 10.28 7.68 13.39
C CYS A 218 9.48 8.46 14.43
N LYS A 219 9.68 9.77 14.45
CA LYS A 219 9.11 10.74 15.42
C LYS A 219 7.70 11.15 15.04
N LYS A 220 7.46 11.41 13.74
CA LYS A 220 6.13 11.77 13.22
C LYS A 220 6.01 11.40 11.74
N ARG A 221 4.77 11.19 11.30
CA ARG A 221 4.40 10.99 9.90
C ARG A 221 3.46 12.10 9.46
N THR A 222 3.65 12.57 8.24
CA THR A 222 2.81 13.57 7.59
C THR A 222 2.04 12.89 6.47
N TYR A 223 0.72 12.87 6.58
CA TYR A 223 -0.17 12.44 5.51
C TYR A 223 -0.79 13.66 4.83
N LYS A 224 -0.87 13.60 3.51
CA LYS A 224 -1.61 14.58 2.70
C LYS A 224 -2.75 13.91 1.97
N TYR A 225 -3.90 14.57 1.91
CA TYR A 225 -5.05 14.12 1.16
C TYR A 225 -5.49 15.24 0.21
N PHE A 226 -5.45 14.97 -1.10
CA PHE A 226 -5.78 15.95 -2.13
C PHE A 226 -7.21 15.78 -2.61
N PHE A 227 -7.95 16.88 -2.80
CA PHE A 227 -9.33 16.79 -3.30
C PHE A 227 -9.80 18.07 -3.98
N PRO A 228 -10.61 17.98 -5.05
CA PRO A 228 -11.30 19.15 -5.58
C PRO A 228 -12.32 19.68 -4.56
N LYS A 229 -12.42 21.00 -4.46
CA LYS A 229 -13.38 21.68 -3.57
C LYS A 229 -14.82 21.22 -3.84
N GLY A 230 -15.23 21.19 -5.11
CA GLY A 230 -16.63 21.01 -5.50
C GLY A 230 -17.56 21.91 -4.68
N ASN A 231 -18.69 21.34 -4.28
CA ASN A 231 -19.68 21.95 -3.40
C ASN A 231 -19.34 21.92 -1.90
N LEU A 232 -18.12 21.55 -1.49
CA LEU A 232 -17.76 21.45 -0.08
C LEU A 232 -17.56 22.83 0.57
N ASN A 233 -18.02 22.95 1.81
CA ASN A 233 -17.68 24.02 2.74
C ASN A 233 -16.35 23.68 3.45
N VAL A 234 -15.25 24.17 2.88
CA VAL A 234 -13.88 23.84 3.32
C VAL A 234 -13.57 24.49 4.66
N GLU A 235 -14.15 25.65 4.94
CA GLU A 235 -13.97 26.36 6.21
C GLU A 235 -14.52 25.53 7.38
N GLN A 236 -15.72 24.98 7.25
CA GLN A 236 -16.31 24.10 8.27
C GLN A 236 -15.54 22.79 8.40
N MET A 237 -15.02 22.25 7.29
CA MET A 237 -14.12 21.09 7.33
C MET A 237 -12.84 21.40 8.10
N ASN A 238 -12.25 22.59 7.92
CA ASN A 238 -11.04 22.97 8.64
C ASN A 238 -11.32 23.16 10.14
N VAL A 239 -12.43 23.80 10.50
CA VAL A 239 -12.88 23.89 11.92
C VAL A 239 -13.00 22.50 12.55
N ALA A 240 -13.58 21.53 11.82
CA ALA A 240 -13.69 20.16 12.28
C ALA A 240 -12.33 19.45 12.36
N ALA A 241 -11.42 19.71 11.42
CA ALA A 241 -10.08 19.12 11.42
C ALA A 241 -9.26 19.57 12.66
N GLN A 242 -9.38 20.83 13.08
CA GLN A 242 -8.68 21.35 14.26
C GLN A 242 -9.10 20.64 15.56
N LYS A 243 -10.34 20.15 15.65
CA LYS A 243 -10.83 19.37 16.80
C LYS A 243 -10.12 18.03 16.99
N LEU A 244 -9.47 17.52 15.94
CA LEU A 244 -8.70 16.28 16.00
C LEU A 244 -7.34 16.47 16.69
N ILE A 245 -6.85 17.70 16.83
CA ILE A 245 -5.53 17.95 17.41
C ILE A 245 -5.54 17.56 18.90
N GLY A 246 -4.46 16.92 19.34
CA GLY A 246 -4.32 16.41 20.70
C GLY A 246 -4.28 14.88 20.73
N GLU A 247 -4.44 14.35 21.94
CA GLU A 247 -4.39 12.91 22.22
C GLU A 247 -5.80 12.41 22.54
N HIS A 248 -6.32 11.54 21.68
CA HIS A 248 -7.72 11.07 21.74
C HIS A 248 -7.81 9.58 21.39
N ASP A 249 -8.90 8.92 21.79
CA ASP A 249 -9.25 7.57 21.32
C ASP A 249 -9.98 7.63 19.97
N TYR A 250 -9.38 7.04 18.95
CA TYR A 250 -9.88 7.09 17.57
C TYR A 250 -10.66 5.84 17.14
N ARG A 251 -11.14 5.00 18.06
CA ARG A 251 -11.86 3.74 17.70
C ARG A 251 -13.07 3.97 16.80
N ASN A 252 -13.75 5.11 16.93
CA ASN A 252 -14.88 5.51 16.10
C ASN A 252 -14.45 6.13 14.76
N LEU A 253 -13.16 6.44 14.59
CA LEU A 253 -12.53 7.08 13.44
C LEU A 253 -11.45 6.19 12.80
N CYS A 254 -11.49 4.87 12.99
CA CYS A 254 -10.61 3.91 12.34
C CYS A 254 -11.32 2.57 12.08
N LYS A 255 -10.66 1.59 11.44
CA LYS A 255 -11.09 0.19 11.57
C LYS A 255 -10.41 -0.44 12.78
N MET A 256 -11.22 -1.05 13.66
CA MET A 256 -10.70 -1.79 14.81
C MET A 256 -10.06 -3.10 14.36
N ASP A 257 -8.76 -3.23 14.65
CA ASP A 257 -7.91 -4.34 14.21
C ASP A 257 -7.47 -5.22 15.38
N VAL A 258 -8.46 -5.67 16.15
CA VAL A 258 -8.24 -6.52 17.34
C VAL A 258 -7.56 -7.85 17.01
N ASN A 259 -7.77 -8.36 15.80
CA ASN A 259 -7.17 -9.62 15.34
C ASN A 259 -5.65 -9.52 15.26
N ASN A 260 -5.12 -8.34 14.92
CA ASN A 260 -3.68 -8.05 14.90
C ASN A 260 -3.15 -7.54 16.26
N GLY A 261 -3.90 -7.75 17.35
CA GLY A 261 -3.48 -7.42 18.71
C GLY A 261 -3.61 -5.94 19.07
N VAL A 262 -4.32 -5.13 18.27
CA VAL A 262 -4.53 -3.70 18.57
C VAL A 262 -5.62 -3.55 19.62
N VAL A 263 -5.20 -3.17 20.82
CA VAL A 263 -6.09 -2.91 21.98
C VAL A 263 -6.11 -1.44 22.40
N ASN A 264 -5.09 -0.65 22.02
CA ASN A 264 -4.99 0.77 22.32
C ASN A 264 -5.25 1.61 21.06
N TYR A 265 -6.33 2.39 21.10
CA TYR A 265 -6.81 3.26 20.03
C TYR A 265 -6.50 4.75 20.27
N THR A 266 -5.75 5.07 21.32
CA THR A 266 -5.29 6.42 21.59
C THR A 266 -4.15 6.79 20.65
N ARG A 267 -4.29 7.93 19.95
CA ARG A 267 -3.23 8.48 19.10
C ARG A 267 -3.13 9.99 19.32
N LYS A 268 -1.95 10.54 19.02
CA LYS A 268 -1.70 11.97 19.07
C LYS A 268 -1.59 12.56 17.67
N ILE A 269 -2.51 13.44 17.33
CA ILE A 269 -2.43 14.30 16.13
C ILE A 269 -1.82 15.63 16.57
N MET A 270 -0.77 16.05 15.88
CA MET A 270 0.02 17.23 16.18
C MET A 270 -0.48 18.46 15.41
N SER A 271 -0.92 18.28 14.17
CA SER A 271 -1.55 19.31 13.35
C SER A 271 -2.50 18.69 12.31
N ALA A 272 -3.52 19.45 11.90
CA ALA A 272 -4.53 19.02 10.96
C ALA A 272 -5.14 20.23 10.25
N ASP A 273 -4.68 20.53 9.03
CA ASP A 273 -5.00 21.79 8.34
C ASP A 273 -5.45 21.54 6.91
N ILE A 274 -6.43 22.32 6.44
CA ILE A 274 -6.89 22.30 5.06
C ILE A 274 -6.54 23.62 4.38
N ILE A 275 -5.84 23.55 3.25
CA ILE A 275 -5.47 24.71 2.44
C ILE A 275 -5.97 24.57 0.99
N PHE A 276 -6.09 25.70 0.30
CA PHE A 276 -6.27 25.73 -1.14
C PHE A 276 -4.91 25.74 -1.84
N LEU A 277 -4.76 24.94 -2.89
CA LEU A 277 -3.50 24.79 -3.64
C LEU A 277 -3.43 25.66 -4.90
N ASP A 278 -4.55 26.27 -5.30
CA ASP A 278 -4.60 27.16 -6.46
C ASP A 278 -5.57 28.33 -6.24
N GLU A 279 -5.44 29.35 -7.09
CA GLU A 279 -6.18 30.61 -6.99
C GLU A 279 -7.59 30.54 -7.59
N ARG A 280 -8.02 29.38 -8.12
CA ARG A 280 -9.38 29.24 -8.70
C ARG A 280 -10.42 29.50 -7.61
N LYS A 281 -11.56 30.03 -7.99
CA LYS A 281 -12.68 30.30 -7.05
C LYS A 281 -13.95 29.56 -7.47
N ASN A 282 -13.80 28.29 -7.85
CA ASN A 282 -14.91 27.43 -8.29
C ASN A 282 -14.70 25.98 -7.77
N GLY A 283 -15.65 25.09 -8.05
CA GLY A 283 -15.58 23.68 -7.66
C GLY A 283 -14.34 22.90 -8.13
N TYR A 284 -13.59 23.40 -9.12
CA TYR A 284 -12.33 22.80 -9.58
C TYR A 284 -11.08 23.28 -8.82
N GLN A 285 -11.22 24.17 -7.84
CA GLN A 285 -10.12 24.55 -6.96
C GLN A 285 -9.61 23.31 -6.22
N MET A 286 -8.30 23.08 -6.23
CA MET A 286 -7.71 21.94 -5.52
C MET A 286 -7.45 22.28 -4.05
N CYS A 287 -7.79 21.36 -3.16
CA CYS A 287 -7.56 21.44 -1.72
C CYS A 287 -6.56 20.38 -1.27
N GLU A 288 -5.87 20.65 -0.17
CA GLU A 288 -4.99 19.72 0.53
C GLU A 288 -5.34 19.70 2.01
N LEU A 289 -5.71 18.53 2.53
CA LEU A 289 -5.68 18.26 3.98
C LEU A 289 -4.31 17.70 4.34
N THR A 290 -3.62 18.34 5.29
CA THR A 290 -2.40 17.82 5.90
C THR A 290 -2.69 17.37 7.33
N VAL A 291 -2.36 16.11 7.66
CA VAL A 291 -2.46 15.57 9.03
C VAL A 291 -1.10 15.07 9.48
N VAL A 292 -0.60 15.62 10.58
CA VAL A 292 0.68 15.24 11.19
C VAL A 292 0.43 14.54 12.51
N GLY A 293 1.04 13.39 12.72
CA GLY A 293 0.87 12.63 13.96
C GLY A 293 2.02 11.67 14.22
N GLN A 294 2.13 11.18 15.45
CA GLN A 294 3.19 10.26 15.84
C GLN A 294 3.01 8.89 15.18
N ALA A 295 1.79 8.38 15.18
CA ALA A 295 1.38 7.13 14.55
C ALA A 295 -0.12 7.17 14.23
N PHE A 296 -0.55 6.33 13.30
CA PHE A 296 -1.95 6.24 12.87
C PHE A 296 -2.47 4.81 12.96
N LEU A 297 -3.76 4.66 13.26
CA LEU A 297 -4.48 3.40 13.26
C LEU A 297 -4.90 3.00 11.84
N TRP A 298 -5.33 1.74 11.69
CA TRP A 298 -5.77 1.22 10.41
C TRP A 298 -6.95 2.03 9.84
N HIS A 299 -6.76 2.55 8.62
CA HIS A 299 -7.68 3.46 7.92
C HIS A 299 -8.07 4.76 8.66
N GLN A 300 -7.32 5.18 9.68
CA GLN A 300 -7.69 6.34 10.50
C GLN A 300 -7.92 7.61 9.65
N ILE A 301 -6.95 7.96 8.81
CA ILE A 301 -7.03 9.18 7.98
C ILE A 301 -8.22 9.15 7.02
N ARG A 302 -8.46 8.02 6.35
CA ARG A 302 -9.58 7.87 5.41
C ARG A 302 -10.93 7.95 6.12
N CYS A 303 -11.04 7.38 7.32
CA CYS A 303 -12.23 7.51 8.15
C CYS A 303 -12.47 8.98 8.54
N ILE A 304 -11.44 9.68 9.02
CA ILE A 304 -11.49 11.12 9.33
C ILE A 304 -11.99 11.92 8.11
N VAL A 305 -11.35 11.75 6.95
CA VAL A 305 -11.70 12.45 5.71
C VAL A 305 -13.16 12.21 5.30
N SER A 306 -13.69 11.02 5.56
CA SER A 306 -15.10 10.71 5.29
C SER A 306 -16.05 11.58 6.10
N ILE A 307 -15.75 11.77 7.39
CA ILE A 307 -16.55 12.61 8.27
C ILE A 307 -16.39 14.09 7.88
N LEU A 308 -15.17 14.52 7.54
CA LEU A 308 -14.94 15.86 7.02
C LEU A 308 -15.76 16.11 5.75
N PHE A 309 -15.86 15.16 4.81
CA PHE A 309 -16.74 15.34 3.64
C PHE A 309 -18.22 15.42 3.98
N LEU A 310 -18.71 14.71 5.00
CA LEU A 310 -20.09 14.89 5.47
C LEU A 310 -20.32 16.31 6.02
N ILE A 311 -19.34 16.86 6.73
CA ILE A 311 -19.38 18.23 7.26
C ILE A 311 -19.30 19.24 6.12
N GLY A 312 -18.40 19.05 5.16
CA GLY A 312 -18.27 19.91 3.98
C GLY A 312 -19.54 19.91 3.12
N GLN A 313 -20.28 18.80 3.08
CA GLN A 313 -21.59 18.69 2.43
C GLN A 313 -22.74 19.25 3.29
N SER A 314 -22.45 19.85 4.45
CA SER A 314 -23.43 20.35 5.43
C SER A 314 -24.41 19.28 5.95
N LYS A 315 -24.04 18.01 5.85
CA LYS A 315 -24.83 16.87 6.36
C LYS A 315 -24.59 16.62 7.84
N GLU A 316 -23.43 17.01 8.33
CA GLU A 316 -23.06 17.01 9.75
C GLU A 316 -22.48 18.36 10.13
N LYS A 317 -22.48 18.68 11.42
CA LYS A 317 -21.82 19.86 11.96
C LYS A 317 -20.44 19.50 12.52
N PRO A 318 -19.49 20.44 12.65
CA PRO A 318 -18.16 20.17 13.20
C PRO A 318 -18.15 19.48 14.57
N GLU A 319 -19.17 19.68 15.40
CA GLU A 319 -19.29 19.08 16.74
C GLU A 319 -19.43 17.55 16.70
N ILE A 320 -19.76 16.96 15.54
CA ILE A 320 -19.77 15.50 15.39
C ILE A 320 -18.40 14.87 15.66
N ILE A 321 -17.31 15.61 15.46
CA ILE A 321 -15.96 15.14 15.79
C ILE A 321 -15.84 14.95 17.31
N ASP A 322 -16.37 15.89 18.11
CA ASP A 322 -16.34 15.79 19.57
C ASP A 322 -17.14 14.55 20.04
N GLU A 323 -18.33 14.35 19.47
CA GLU A 323 -19.17 13.18 19.77
C GLU A 323 -18.49 11.86 19.37
N LEU A 324 -17.74 11.82 18.26
CA LEU A 324 -17.05 10.60 17.83
C LEU A 324 -15.79 10.31 18.66
N LEU A 325 -15.13 11.33 19.21
CA LEU A 325 -13.96 11.19 20.09
C LEU A 325 -14.35 10.86 21.55
N ASP A 326 -15.57 11.21 21.96
CA ASP A 326 -16.12 10.86 23.28
C ASP A 326 -16.59 9.39 23.31
N VAL A 327 -15.65 8.49 23.58
CA VAL A 327 -15.90 7.04 23.65
C VAL A 327 -16.68 6.60 24.88
N ASP A 328 -16.71 7.42 25.94
CA ASP A 328 -17.47 7.14 27.15
C ASP A 328 -18.97 7.34 26.89
N LYS A 329 -19.30 8.40 26.14
CA LYS A 329 -20.67 8.65 25.66
C LYS A 329 -21.04 7.73 24.51
N HIS A 330 -20.11 7.45 23.60
CA HIS A 330 -20.34 6.71 22.35
C HIS A 330 -19.34 5.57 22.13
N ALA A 331 -19.48 4.49 22.91
CA ALA A 331 -18.61 3.33 22.87
C ALA A 331 -18.63 2.54 21.54
N ARG A 332 -19.62 2.78 20.67
CA ARG A 332 -19.85 2.02 19.44
C ARG A 332 -19.75 2.89 18.20
N LYS A 333 -18.86 2.50 17.29
CA LYS A 333 -18.63 3.19 16.01
C LYS A 333 -19.89 3.16 15.13
N PRO A 334 -20.42 4.32 14.68
CA PRO A 334 -21.50 4.36 13.69
C PRO A 334 -21.01 3.88 12.32
N GLN A 335 -21.93 3.29 11.53
CA GLN A 335 -21.61 2.86 10.18
C GLN A 335 -21.46 4.05 9.21
N TYR A 336 -20.32 4.13 8.54
CA TYR A 336 -20.06 5.06 7.46
C TYR A 336 -19.03 4.49 6.49
N THR A 337 -19.10 4.93 5.23
CA THR A 337 -18.15 4.53 4.20
C THR A 337 -16.87 5.33 4.30
N MET A 338 -15.73 4.68 4.07
CA MET A 338 -14.42 5.33 4.09
C MET A 338 -14.16 6.08 2.77
N ALA A 339 -13.41 7.17 2.85
CA ALA A 339 -12.98 7.94 1.71
C ALA A 339 -12.04 7.12 0.81
N SER A 340 -11.96 7.51 -0.46
CA SER A 340 -11.08 6.90 -1.47
C SER A 340 -9.62 6.88 -1.00
N GLU A 341 -8.92 5.80 -1.33
CA GLU A 341 -7.49 5.63 -1.06
C GLU A 341 -6.60 6.47 -1.99
N ILE A 342 -7.06 6.69 -3.23
CA ILE A 342 -6.26 7.26 -4.34
C ILE A 342 -5.63 8.62 -3.98
N PRO A 343 -6.33 9.54 -3.28
CA PRO A 343 -5.78 10.86 -3.00
C PRO A 343 -4.92 10.93 -1.74
N LEU A 344 -4.80 9.83 -0.98
CA LEU A 344 -4.01 9.78 0.24
C LEU A 344 -2.54 9.49 -0.08
N VAL A 345 -1.65 10.29 0.48
CA VAL A 345 -0.20 10.17 0.33
C VAL A 345 0.48 10.19 1.69
N LEU A 346 1.30 9.18 1.99
CA LEU A 346 2.33 9.30 3.04
C LEU A 346 3.40 10.26 2.52
N PHE A 347 3.32 11.52 2.92
CA PHE A 347 4.11 12.58 2.32
C PHE A 347 5.50 12.66 2.93
N ASP A 348 5.60 12.49 4.26
CA ASP A 348 6.89 12.54 4.95
C ASP A 348 6.92 11.66 6.21
N ALA A 349 8.12 11.20 6.54
CA ALA A 349 8.44 10.49 7.77
C ALA A 349 9.67 11.13 8.40
N ASP A 350 9.47 11.73 9.58
CA ASP A 350 10.49 12.52 10.26
C ASP A 350 11.27 11.65 11.27
N PHE A 351 12.58 11.76 11.24
CA PHE A 351 13.53 11.10 12.12
C PHE A 351 14.40 12.12 12.91
N GLY A 352 14.14 13.41 12.79
CA GLY A 352 14.95 14.52 13.34
C GLY A 352 16.36 14.55 12.75
N ASP A 353 17.32 15.06 13.52
CA ASP A 353 18.71 15.24 13.07
C ASP A 353 19.53 13.94 13.03
N ASP A 354 18.89 12.78 13.27
CA ASP A 354 19.53 11.47 13.33
C ASP A 354 19.89 10.91 11.94
N MET A 355 19.53 11.61 10.85
CA MET A 355 19.71 11.12 9.49
C MET A 355 20.05 12.23 8.49
N GLU A 356 21.15 12.04 7.78
CA GLU A 356 21.54 12.89 6.66
C GLU A 356 21.29 12.17 5.32
N TRP A 357 20.34 12.68 4.53
CA TRP A 357 19.98 12.08 3.26
C TRP A 357 20.99 12.38 2.16
N ILE A 358 21.50 11.32 1.53
CA ILE A 358 22.39 11.37 0.38
C ILE A 358 21.56 11.19 -0.90
N TYR A 359 21.50 12.25 -1.72
CA TYR A 359 20.90 12.23 -3.04
C TYR A 359 21.98 12.08 -4.11
N GLU A 360 21.86 11.09 -4.97
CA GLU A 360 22.75 10.95 -6.14
C GLU A 360 22.31 11.93 -7.24
N ALA A 361 23.10 12.96 -7.54
CA ALA A 361 22.69 14.06 -8.42
C ALA A 361 22.08 13.63 -9.77
N GLU A 362 22.74 12.73 -10.50
CA GLU A 362 22.25 12.21 -11.79
C GLU A 362 20.87 11.53 -11.66
N TRP A 363 20.63 10.80 -10.57
CA TRP A 363 19.35 10.12 -10.32
C TRP A 363 18.30 11.02 -9.70
N HIS A 364 18.72 12.04 -8.97
CA HIS A 364 17.82 13.08 -8.52
C HIS A 364 17.20 13.79 -9.74
N GLU A 365 18.02 14.12 -10.73
CA GLU A 365 17.54 14.67 -12.01
C GLU A 365 16.63 13.68 -12.75
N ASP A 366 16.98 12.40 -12.82
CA ASP A 366 16.12 11.38 -13.46
C ASP A 366 14.78 11.21 -12.74
N ASN A 367 14.78 11.19 -11.42
CA ASN A 367 13.56 11.13 -10.61
C ASN A 367 12.66 12.35 -10.86
N ILE A 368 13.25 13.56 -10.97
CA ILE A 368 12.50 14.77 -11.34
C ILE A 368 11.89 14.60 -12.73
N ARG A 369 12.69 14.22 -13.72
CA ARG A 369 12.22 14.02 -15.10
C ARG A 369 11.09 13.00 -15.17
N HIS A 370 11.21 11.90 -14.43
CA HIS A 370 10.19 10.87 -14.37
C HIS A 370 8.88 11.39 -13.78
N LEU A 371 8.93 12.11 -12.66
CA LEU A 371 7.73 12.71 -12.06
C LEU A 371 7.11 13.78 -12.97
N GLN A 372 7.93 14.56 -13.68
CA GLN A 372 7.46 15.53 -14.68
C GLN A 372 6.74 14.83 -15.84
N GLU A 373 7.25 13.69 -16.31
CA GLU A 373 6.60 12.90 -17.36
C GLU A 373 5.23 12.37 -16.88
N GLN A 374 5.17 11.77 -15.69
CA GLN A 374 3.91 11.32 -15.10
C GLN A 374 2.92 12.48 -14.95
N TRP A 375 3.37 13.60 -14.39
CA TRP A 375 2.55 14.81 -14.26
C TRP A 375 2.03 15.28 -15.61
N ALA A 376 2.87 15.35 -16.64
CA ALA A 376 2.49 15.78 -17.99
C ALA A 376 1.38 14.88 -18.56
N GLN A 377 1.50 13.56 -18.42
CA GLN A 377 0.46 12.64 -18.88
C GLN A 377 -0.87 12.85 -18.14
N HIS A 378 -0.84 13.00 -16.81
CA HIS A 378 -2.05 13.18 -16.02
C HIS A 378 -2.69 14.55 -16.23
N ILE A 379 -1.91 15.62 -16.35
CA ILE A 379 -2.47 16.96 -16.55
C ILE A 379 -3.05 17.12 -17.95
N ILE A 380 -2.48 16.48 -18.98
CA ILE A 380 -3.07 16.46 -20.33
C ILE A 380 -4.43 15.77 -20.30
N ARG A 381 -4.52 14.56 -19.73
CA ARG A 381 -5.78 13.82 -19.59
C ARG A 381 -6.82 14.61 -18.79
N ALA A 382 -6.42 15.20 -17.66
CA ALA A 382 -7.31 16.03 -16.85
C ALA A 382 -7.78 17.27 -17.61
N THR A 383 -6.90 17.92 -18.37
CA THR A 383 -7.23 19.10 -19.17
C THR A 383 -8.20 18.76 -20.31
N MET A 384 -7.98 17.64 -21.01
CA MET A 384 -8.89 17.15 -22.04
C MET A 384 -10.31 16.94 -21.48
N ILE A 385 -10.42 16.22 -20.35
CA ILE A 385 -11.72 16.00 -19.68
C ILE A 385 -12.33 17.34 -19.24
N LYS A 386 -11.54 18.25 -18.68
CA LYS A 386 -12.01 19.57 -18.26
C LYS A 386 -12.58 20.36 -19.45
N ARG A 387 -11.89 20.36 -20.60
CA ARG A 387 -12.41 21.01 -21.82
C ARG A 387 -13.71 20.38 -22.30
N MET A 388 -13.83 19.05 -22.24
CA MET A 388 -15.10 18.38 -22.58
C MET A 388 -16.25 18.82 -21.66
N LEU A 389 -15.99 18.99 -20.36
CA LEU A 389 -16.99 19.48 -19.40
C LEU A 389 -17.40 20.94 -19.70
N GLU A 390 -16.44 21.80 -20.00
CA GLU A 390 -16.71 23.20 -20.37
C GLU A 390 -17.55 23.29 -21.66
N GLU A 391 -17.31 22.46 -22.67
CA GLU A 391 -18.14 22.43 -23.88
C GLU A 391 -19.58 21.96 -23.61
N LEU A 392 -19.77 21.04 -22.65
CA LEU A 392 -21.11 20.60 -22.23
C LEU A 392 -21.90 21.73 -21.57
N ASP A 393 -21.24 22.62 -20.83
CA ASP A 393 -21.88 23.79 -20.23
C ASP A 393 -22.44 24.76 -21.28
N TYR A 394 -21.82 24.86 -22.46
CA TYR A 394 -22.30 25.70 -23.57
C TYR A 394 -23.21 24.98 -24.56
N THR A 395 -23.37 23.67 -24.42
CA THR A 395 -24.25 22.88 -25.29
C THR A 395 -25.70 23.28 -25.04
N LYS A 396 -26.46 23.55 -26.11
CA LYS A 396 -27.89 23.85 -26.02
C LYS A 396 -28.68 22.59 -25.69
N VAL A 397 -29.52 22.68 -24.67
CA VAL A 397 -30.35 21.57 -24.20
C VAL A 397 -31.80 21.98 -24.22
N GLU A 398 -32.65 21.07 -24.70
CA GLU A 398 -34.10 21.26 -24.70
C GLU A 398 -34.66 20.92 -23.32
N THR A 399 -35.46 21.84 -22.79
CA THR A 399 -36.26 21.66 -21.58
C THR A 399 -37.73 21.68 -21.97
N GLU A 400 -38.63 21.43 -21.01
CA GLU A 400 -40.08 21.49 -21.26
C GLU A 400 -40.55 22.88 -21.76
N SER A 401 -39.76 23.94 -21.58
CA SER A 401 -40.14 25.33 -21.87
C SER A 401 -39.20 26.09 -22.82
N ASP A 402 -37.94 25.69 -22.99
CA ASP A 402 -36.94 26.46 -23.74
C ASP A 402 -35.76 25.61 -24.25
N ILE A 403 -35.01 26.14 -25.23
CA ILE A 403 -33.73 25.60 -25.72
C ILE A 403 -32.64 26.65 -25.49
N ALA A 404 -31.81 26.43 -24.46
CA ALA A 404 -30.73 27.35 -24.09
C ALA A 404 -29.46 26.56 -23.71
N PRO A 405 -28.27 27.20 -23.67
CA PRO A 405 -27.06 26.61 -23.10
C PRO A 405 -27.30 26.06 -21.69
N TRP A 406 -26.70 24.92 -21.36
CA TRP A 406 -26.87 24.30 -20.03
C TRP A 406 -26.53 25.26 -18.87
N ALA A 407 -25.45 26.04 -19.01
CA ALA A 407 -25.02 27.01 -18.01
C ALA A 407 -26.04 28.12 -17.73
N ASP A 408 -26.94 28.42 -18.69
CA ASP A 408 -27.97 29.43 -18.53
C ASP A 408 -29.24 28.86 -17.87
N LEU A 409 -29.43 27.55 -17.95
CA LEU A 409 -30.61 26.84 -17.44
C LEU A 409 -30.46 26.37 -15.99
N SER A 410 -29.24 26.12 -15.53
CA SER A 410 -28.97 25.52 -14.22
C SER A 410 -27.70 26.03 -13.57
N ALA A 411 -27.63 25.95 -12.24
CA ALA A 411 -26.39 26.24 -11.52
C ALA A 411 -25.27 25.28 -11.96
N PRO A 412 -24.00 25.73 -11.98
CA PRO A 412 -22.87 24.87 -12.32
C PRO A 412 -22.85 23.59 -11.47
N ILE A 413 -22.62 22.44 -12.13
CA ILE A 413 -22.56 21.15 -11.45
C ILE A 413 -21.21 21.02 -10.73
N GLU A 414 -21.22 21.10 -9.40
CA GLU A 414 -20.02 21.03 -8.55
C GLU A 414 -19.89 19.70 -7.77
N ASN A 415 -20.09 18.58 -8.46
CA ASN A 415 -20.10 17.24 -7.86
C ASN A 415 -18.73 16.54 -7.86
N GLN A 416 -17.63 17.24 -8.12
CA GLN A 416 -16.29 16.63 -8.25
C GLN A 416 -15.87 15.86 -7.00
N SER A 417 -16.30 16.31 -5.81
CA SER A 417 -15.99 15.68 -4.52
C SER A 417 -16.79 14.39 -4.27
N GLU A 418 -17.85 14.12 -5.03
CA GLU A 418 -18.78 13.03 -4.75
C GLU A 418 -18.16 11.64 -4.89
N TRP A 419 -17.22 11.48 -5.82
CA TRP A 419 -16.53 10.22 -6.08
C TRP A 419 -15.55 9.84 -4.96
N LEU A 420 -15.14 10.80 -4.13
CA LEU A 420 -14.16 10.61 -3.05
C LEU A 420 -14.70 9.75 -1.90
N VAL A 421 -16.00 9.47 -1.86
CA VAL A 421 -16.60 8.50 -0.94
C VAL A 421 -17.28 7.41 -1.79
N PRO A 422 -16.56 6.31 -2.10
CA PRO A 422 -17.08 5.26 -2.96
C PRO A 422 -18.29 4.53 -2.33
N GLY A 423 -19.08 3.85 -3.16
CA GLY A 423 -20.22 3.02 -2.74
C GLY A 423 -21.58 3.70 -2.88
N ASN A 424 -22.64 2.94 -2.56
CA ASN A 424 -24.02 3.38 -2.73
C ASN A 424 -24.39 4.44 -1.69
N LYS A 425 -24.80 5.61 -2.18
CA LYS A 425 -25.33 6.69 -1.32
C LYS A 425 -26.82 6.45 -1.07
N PRO A 426 -27.29 6.45 0.18
CA PRO A 426 -28.72 6.38 0.45
C PRO A 426 -29.40 7.64 -0.09
N ARG A 427 -30.61 7.49 -0.66
CA ARG A 427 -31.40 8.62 -1.18
C ARG A 427 -31.69 9.68 -0.12
N VAL A 428 -31.84 9.25 1.13
CA VAL A 428 -32.08 10.13 2.29
C VAL A 428 -30.89 10.04 3.22
N TYR A 429 -30.33 11.19 3.57
CA TYR A 429 -29.25 11.25 4.55
C TYR A 429 -29.75 10.89 5.95
N LYS A 430 -29.06 9.97 6.63
CA LYS A 430 -29.28 9.67 8.05
C LYS A 430 -28.11 10.22 8.87
N PRO A 431 -28.35 11.07 9.89
CA PRO A 431 -27.31 11.55 10.78
C PRO A 431 -26.51 10.40 11.41
N LEU A 432 -25.19 10.59 11.56
CA LEU A 432 -24.26 9.55 12.01
C LEU A 432 -24.68 8.89 13.33
N MET A 433 -25.08 9.71 14.30
CA MET A 433 -25.49 9.24 15.64
C MET A 433 -26.81 8.46 15.66
N GLN A 434 -27.54 8.43 14.54
CA GLN A 434 -28.77 7.66 14.38
C GLN A 434 -28.56 6.38 13.57
N ARG A 435 -27.35 6.13 13.06
CA ARG A 435 -27.06 4.95 12.21
C ARG A 435 -26.87 3.69 13.05
N PRO A 436 -27.04 2.50 12.46
CA PRO A 436 -26.55 1.27 13.06
C PRO A 436 -25.07 1.41 13.43
N THR A 437 -24.72 0.85 14.57
CA THR A 437 -23.35 0.88 15.07
C THR A 437 -22.70 -0.50 14.97
N CYS A 438 -21.38 -0.51 14.91
CA CYS A 438 -20.58 -1.72 14.95
C CYS A 438 -20.51 -2.27 16.38
N ASP A 439 -20.05 -3.50 16.56
CA ASP A 439 -19.73 -4.03 17.88
C ASP A 439 -18.71 -3.15 18.59
N SER A 440 -18.84 -3.01 19.91
CA SER A 440 -17.89 -2.26 20.74
C SER A 440 -16.50 -2.90 20.73
N LEU A 441 -15.50 -2.21 21.28
CA LEU A 441 -14.17 -2.79 21.44
C LEU A 441 -14.24 -3.99 22.39
N GLU A 442 -14.99 -3.86 23.47
CA GLU A 442 -15.17 -4.86 24.52
C GLU A 442 -15.82 -6.13 23.95
N ASP A 443 -16.90 -5.98 23.17
CA ASP A 443 -17.56 -7.10 22.47
C ASP A 443 -16.60 -7.84 21.53
N ARG A 444 -15.77 -7.10 20.78
CA ARG A 444 -14.79 -7.67 19.85
C ARG A 444 -13.68 -8.43 20.58
N LEU A 445 -13.21 -7.90 21.71
CA LEU A 445 -12.20 -8.56 22.53
C LEU A 445 -12.75 -9.84 23.18
N GLU A 446 -13.99 -9.81 23.66
CA GLU A 446 -14.65 -10.98 24.23
C GLU A 446 -14.84 -12.07 23.16
N SER A 447 -15.30 -11.69 21.95
CA SER A 447 -15.43 -12.59 20.80
C SER A 447 -14.09 -13.23 20.41
N LEU A 448 -13.01 -12.45 20.38
CA LEU A 448 -11.65 -12.95 20.12
C LEU A 448 -11.19 -13.93 21.21
N ALA A 449 -11.43 -13.61 22.49
CA ALA A 449 -11.07 -14.47 23.60
C ALA A 449 -11.84 -15.80 23.58
N LYS A 450 -13.14 -15.77 23.25
CA LYS A 450 -13.96 -16.97 23.05
C LYS A 450 -13.40 -17.84 21.91
N ARG A 451 -13.05 -17.25 20.76
CA ARG A 451 -12.43 -17.98 19.63
C ARG A 451 -11.10 -18.62 20.00
N ARG A 452 -10.24 -17.91 20.75
CA ARG A 452 -8.96 -18.44 21.24
C ARG A 452 -9.16 -19.61 22.21
N LYS A 453 -10.14 -19.52 23.12
CA LYS A 453 -10.49 -20.63 24.03
C LYS A 453 -11.00 -21.85 23.28
N ILE A 454 -11.87 -21.67 22.28
CA ILE A 454 -12.37 -22.78 21.45
C ILE A 454 -11.21 -23.45 20.71
N SER A 455 -10.34 -22.67 20.06
CA SER A 455 -9.17 -23.22 19.35
C SER A 455 -8.21 -23.98 20.29
N ASN A 456 -8.01 -23.49 21.52
CA ASN A 456 -7.20 -24.20 22.50
C ASN A 456 -7.88 -25.49 23.00
N HIS A 457 -9.21 -25.46 23.19
CA HIS A 457 -9.97 -26.63 23.63
C HIS A 457 -10.03 -27.72 22.53
N GLU A 458 -10.20 -27.34 21.27
CA GLU A 458 -10.08 -28.25 20.12
C GLU A 458 -8.68 -28.87 20.04
N ALA A 459 -7.63 -28.09 20.28
CA ALA A 459 -6.25 -28.58 20.32
C ALA A 459 -5.93 -29.48 21.54
N GLU A 460 -6.67 -29.34 22.65
CA GLU A 460 -6.57 -30.22 23.83
C GLU A 460 -7.33 -31.53 23.64
N ILE A 461 -8.51 -31.48 23.01
CA ILE A 461 -9.28 -32.69 22.66
C ILE A 461 -8.50 -33.55 21.66
N ASP A 462 -7.83 -32.95 20.67
CA ASP A 462 -7.02 -33.66 19.68
C ASP A 462 -5.74 -34.29 20.28
N LYS A 463 -5.34 -33.86 21.48
CA LYS A 463 -4.23 -34.46 22.25
C LYS A 463 -4.68 -35.48 23.32
N GLY A 464 -5.98 -35.56 23.59
CA GLY A 464 -6.58 -36.45 24.58
C GLY A 464 -7.13 -37.76 23.98
N VAL A 465 -6.95 -37.96 22.67
CA VAL A 465 -7.31 -39.18 21.94
C VAL A 465 -6.01 -39.83 21.43
N GLU A 466 -5.16 -40.29 22.35
CA GLU A 466 -4.12 -41.29 22.09
C GLU A 466 -4.27 -42.47 23.07
#